data_AF-A0A962Z622-F1
#
_entry.id   AF-A0A962Z622-F1
#
_cell.length_a   1.000
_cell.length_b   1.000
_cell.length_c   1.000
_cell.angle_alpha   90.00
_cell.angle_beta   90.00
_cell.angle_gamma   90.00
#
_symmetry.space_group_name_H-M   'P 1'
#
loop_
_entity.id
_entity.type
_entity.pdbx_description
1 polymer ?
#
loop_
_entity_poly.entity_id
_entity_poly.type
_entity_poly.pdbx_seq_one_letter_code
_entity_poly.pdbx_strand_id
1 'polypeptide(L)'
;MKRELPAEYLLPSGGLQRAQKSAVSRLAPEQRGERQFVRVPMPFVVEHEGQTVRGHDLSIDGFALENPLVDATIGEAARFRLRLLFKGYELTFNVEAHAVSE
;
A
#
# COMPACT_ATOMS: atom_id res chain seq x y z
N MET A 1 22.32 -19.25 -23.36
CA MET A 1 22.53 -19.48 -21.91
C MET A 1 21.21 -19.24 -21.20
N LYS A 2 20.57 -20.28 -20.67
CA LYS A 2 19.34 -20.17 -19.86
C LYS A 2 19.77 -20.07 -18.40
N ARG A 3 19.38 -19.01 -17.69
CA ARG A 3 19.57 -18.90 -16.24
C ARG A 3 18.33 -19.48 -15.58
N GLU A 4 18.49 -20.59 -14.86
CA GLU A 4 17.44 -21.17 -14.04
C GLU A 4 17.33 -20.35 -12.75
N LEU A 5 16.10 -20.08 -12.31
CA LEU A 5 15.83 -19.34 -11.08
C LEU A 5 16.12 -20.22 -9.85
N PRO A 6 16.55 -19.64 -8.71
CA PRO A 6 16.77 -20.38 -7.48
C PRO A 6 15.49 -21.06 -6.96
N ALA A 7 15.63 -22.25 -6.40
CA ALA A 7 14.52 -23.12 -5.97
C ALA A 7 13.60 -22.51 -4.90
N GLU A 8 14.03 -21.44 -4.23
CA GLU A 8 13.23 -20.69 -3.24
C GLU A 8 12.08 -19.87 -3.85
N TYR A 9 12.05 -19.70 -5.18
CA TYR A 9 10.98 -19.01 -5.91
C TYR A 9 9.91 -19.96 -6.48
N LEU A 10 9.99 -21.26 -6.20
CA LEU A 10 8.98 -22.24 -6.63
C LEU A 10 7.92 -22.41 -5.55
N LEU A 11 6.77 -21.75 -5.72
CA LEU A 11 5.60 -21.98 -4.87
C LEU A 11 5.06 -23.42 -5.09
N PRO A 12 4.71 -24.15 -4.02
CA PRO A 12 4.07 -25.46 -4.18
C PRO A 12 2.67 -25.29 -4.78
N SER A 13 2.49 -25.88 -5.96
CA SER A 13 1.22 -26.02 -6.65
C SER A 13 0.38 -27.11 -5.99
N GLY A 14 -0.50 -26.71 -5.07
CA GLY A 14 -1.50 -27.63 -4.53
C GLY A 14 -2.39 -27.02 -3.45
N GLY A 15 -3.63 -26.68 -3.80
CA GLY A 15 -4.65 -26.36 -2.79
C GLY A 15 -5.80 -25.46 -3.23
N LEU A 16 -6.41 -25.67 -4.40
CA LEU A 16 -7.75 -25.12 -4.67
C LEU A 16 -8.78 -25.97 -3.93
N GLN A 17 -9.32 -25.48 -2.80
CA GLN A 17 -10.63 -25.89 -2.30
C GLN A 17 -11.35 -24.75 -1.57
N ARG A 18 -12.56 -24.49 -2.06
CA ARG A 18 -13.56 -23.48 -1.68
C ARG A 18 -13.74 -23.28 -0.17
N ALA A 19 -13.88 -22.02 0.23
CA ALA A 19 -14.96 -21.60 1.13
C ALA A 19 -15.40 -20.17 0.79
N GLN A 20 -16.53 -20.04 0.08
CA GLN A 20 -17.35 -18.83 0.12
C GLN A 20 -17.94 -18.72 1.53
N LYS A 21 -17.62 -17.65 2.26
CA LYS A 21 -18.52 -17.04 3.24
C LYS A 21 -18.33 -15.53 3.18
N SER A 22 -19.28 -14.86 2.55
CA SER A 22 -19.51 -13.43 2.75
C SER A 22 -19.80 -13.20 4.23
N ALA A 23 -18.86 -12.57 4.93
CA ALA A 23 -19.08 -11.98 6.23
C ALA A 23 -18.60 -10.54 6.13
N VAL A 24 -19.48 -9.61 6.49
CA VAL A 24 -19.24 -8.17 6.53
C VAL A 24 -17.95 -7.93 7.32
N SER A 25 -16.86 -7.67 6.60
CA SER A 25 -15.56 -7.43 7.19
C SER A 25 -15.61 -6.04 7.82
N ARG A 26 -15.87 -5.99 9.13
CA ARG A 26 -15.38 -4.88 9.93
C ARG A 26 -13.87 -4.90 9.72
N LEU A 27 -13.34 -3.91 9.00
CA LEU A 27 -11.91 -3.78 8.72
C LEU A 27 -11.18 -3.86 10.05
N ALA A 28 -10.56 -5.01 10.32
CA ALA A 28 -9.81 -5.22 11.53
C ALA A 28 -8.46 -4.51 11.35
N PRO A 29 -7.99 -3.79 12.37
CA PRO A 29 -6.63 -3.23 12.39
C PRO A 29 -5.60 -4.30 12.05
N GLU A 30 -4.76 -4.10 11.02
CA GLU A 30 -3.65 -5.01 10.75
C GLU A 30 -2.65 -4.98 11.91
N GLN A 31 -2.49 -6.11 12.59
CA GLN A 31 -1.44 -6.25 13.60
C GLN A 31 -0.06 -6.25 12.93
N ARG A 32 0.95 -5.64 13.57
CA ARG A 32 2.34 -5.57 13.07
C ARG A 32 2.94 -6.93 12.64
N GLY A 33 2.43 -8.05 13.14
CA GLY A 33 2.87 -9.41 12.78
C GLY A 33 2.28 -9.98 11.49
N GLU A 34 1.28 -9.32 10.89
CA GLU A 34 0.60 -9.76 9.65
C GLU A 34 1.06 -8.99 8.41
N ARG A 35 1.95 -8.01 8.57
CA ARG A 35 2.45 -7.18 7.48
C ARG A 35 3.29 -8.02 6.53
N GLN A 36 2.82 -8.19 5.30
CA GLN A 36 3.52 -8.94 4.26
C GLN A 36 4.75 -8.19 3.72
N PHE A 37 4.80 -6.87 3.89
CA PHE A 37 5.83 -6.01 3.31
C PHE A 37 6.46 -5.08 4.34
N VAL A 38 7.77 -4.85 4.18
CA VAL A 38 8.53 -3.89 4.98
C VAL A 38 8.06 -2.48 4.66
N ARG A 39 7.75 -1.70 5.70
CA ARG A 39 7.47 -0.26 5.58
C ARG A 39 8.75 0.53 5.88
N VAL A 40 9.06 1.48 5.02
CA VAL A 40 10.24 2.35 5.12
C VAL A 40 9.78 3.75 5.52
N PRO A 41 10.21 4.27 6.68
CA PRO A 41 10.02 5.68 7.03
C PRO A 41 10.85 6.53 6.08
N MET A 42 10.21 7.36 5.26
CA MET A 42 10.88 8.25 4.31
C MET A 42 10.03 9.47 4.00
N PRO A 43 10.64 10.62 3.64
CA PRO A 43 9.88 11.81 3.28
C PRO A 43 9.23 11.65 1.90
N PHE A 44 7.90 11.74 1.86
CA PHE A 44 7.11 11.86 0.64
C PHE A 44 5.90 12.75 0.86
N VAL A 45 5.29 13.20 -0.22
CA VAL A 45 4.01 13.92 -0.18
C VAL A 45 2.98 13.23 -1.06
N VAL A 46 1.73 13.34 -0.65
CA VAL A 46 0.58 12.83 -1.39
C VAL A 46 -0.33 14.00 -1.72
N GLU A 47 -0.67 14.12 -3.00
CA GLU A 47 -1.66 15.08 -3.48
C GLU A 47 -2.98 14.36 -3.79
N HIS A 48 -4.10 14.91 -3.29
CA HIS A 48 -5.46 14.44 -3.54
C HIS A 48 -6.40 15.64 -3.52
N GLU A 49 -7.20 15.82 -4.59
CA GLU A 49 -8.20 16.91 -4.68
C GLU A 49 -7.68 18.31 -4.30
N GLY A 50 -6.42 18.60 -4.65
CA GLY A 50 -5.77 19.88 -4.33
C GLY A 50 -5.21 19.99 -2.90
N GLN A 51 -5.45 19.00 -2.05
CA GLN A 51 -4.80 18.86 -0.75
C GLN A 51 -3.42 18.19 -0.93
N THR A 52 -2.43 18.67 -0.19
CA THR A 52 -1.09 18.05 -0.13
C THR A 52 -0.78 17.69 1.31
N VAL A 53 -0.50 16.41 1.56
CA VAL A 53 -0.22 15.88 2.90
C VAL A 53 1.09 15.14 2.91
N ARG A 54 1.81 15.23 4.04
CA ARG A 54 3.06 14.49 4.24
C ARG A 54 2.79 13.03 4.57
N GLY A 55 3.62 12.19 3.97
CA GLY A 55 3.70 10.78 4.26
C GLY A 55 4.53 10.46 5.49
N HIS A 56 4.12 9.46 6.26
CA HIS A 56 4.86 8.93 7.40
C HIS A 56 5.81 7.78 6.98
N ASP A 57 5.25 6.75 6.35
CA ASP A 57 6.00 5.60 5.84
C ASP A 57 5.37 5.04 4.55
N LEU A 58 6.18 4.32 3.78
CA LEU A 58 5.81 3.74 2.49
C LEU A 58 6.26 2.27 2.42
N SER A 59 5.44 1.45 1.79
CA SER A 59 5.76 0.08 1.37
C SER A 59 5.27 -0.15 -0.05
N ILE A 60 5.55 -1.31 -0.62
CA ILE A 60 5.02 -1.67 -1.94
C ILE A 60 3.49 -1.84 -1.95
N ASP A 61 2.89 -2.11 -0.79
CA ASP A 61 1.46 -2.41 -0.64
C ASP A 61 0.63 -1.19 -0.20
N GLY A 62 1.29 -0.11 0.23
CA GLY A 62 0.60 1.08 0.67
C GLY A 62 1.48 2.04 1.45
N PHE A 63 0.87 3.14 1.86
CA PHE A 63 1.53 4.24 2.56
C PHE A 63 0.68 4.75 3.73
N ALA A 64 1.33 5.31 4.74
CA ALA A 64 0.67 6.02 5.83
C ALA A 64 0.90 7.53 5.68
N LEU A 65 -0.10 8.32 6.05
CA LEU A 65 -0.03 9.78 6.08
C LEU A 65 0.14 10.27 7.51
N GLU A 66 0.86 11.39 7.69
CA GLU A 66 1.00 12.03 9.01
C GLU A 66 -0.34 12.58 9.53
N ASN A 67 -1.20 13.04 8.60
CA ASN A 67 -2.54 13.53 8.90
C ASN A 67 -3.54 12.89 7.93
N PRO A 68 -4.78 12.62 8.38
CA PRO A 68 -5.83 12.15 7.48
C PRO A 68 -6.16 13.20 6.42
N LEU A 69 -6.48 12.74 5.21
CA LEU A 69 -7.10 13.58 4.19
C LEU A 69 -8.55 13.85 4.59
N VAL A 70 -8.99 15.10 4.47
CA VAL A 70 -10.31 15.54 4.97
C VAL A 70 -11.45 14.84 4.23
N ASP A 71 -11.24 14.52 2.95
CA ASP A 71 -12.27 14.04 2.04
C ASP A 71 -12.08 12.56 1.62
N ALA A 72 -11.10 11.86 2.22
CA ALA A 72 -10.88 10.45 1.91
C ALA A 72 -11.84 9.55 2.70
N THR A 73 -12.87 9.03 2.03
CA THR A 73 -13.80 8.06 2.62
C THR A 73 -13.12 6.70 2.81
N ILE A 74 -13.23 6.12 4.00
CA ILE A 74 -12.71 4.77 4.30
C ILE A 74 -13.36 3.75 3.36
N GLY A 75 -12.54 2.90 2.75
CA GLY A 75 -12.93 1.82 1.85
C GLY A 75 -13.14 2.25 0.39
N GLU A 76 -13.29 3.54 0.11
CA GLU A 76 -13.45 4.03 -1.26
C GLU A 76 -12.10 4.17 -1.96
N ALA A 77 -12.05 3.77 -3.24
CA ALA A 77 -10.88 3.96 -4.07
C ALA A 77 -10.76 5.43 -4.43
N ALA A 78 -9.59 6.00 -4.20
CA ALA A 78 -9.27 7.37 -4.58
C ALA A 78 -7.96 7.40 -5.37
N ARG A 79 -7.85 8.39 -6.26
CA ARG A 79 -6.62 8.64 -7.02
C ARG A 79 -5.76 9.65 -6.29
N PHE A 80 -4.48 9.31 -6.21
CA PHE A 80 -3.46 10.07 -5.52
C PHE A 80 -2.28 10.31 -6.45
N ARG A 81 -1.61 11.45 -6.25
CA ARG A 81 -0.27 11.65 -6.79
C ARG A 81 0.73 11.59 -5.65
N LEU A 82 1.50 10.50 -5.60
CA LEU A 82 2.55 10.29 -4.64
C LEU A 82 3.87 10.83 -5.20
N ARG A 83 4.54 11.70 -4.46
CA ARG A 83 5.80 12.34 -4.86
C ARG A 83 6.88 12.05 -3.84
N LEU A 84 7.91 11.32 -4.26
CA LEU A 84 9.13 11.10 -3.49
C LEU A 84 10.14 12.19 -3.85
N LEU A 85 10.55 12.97 -2.86
CA LEU A 85 11.44 14.11 -3.04
C LEU A 85 12.87 13.73 -2.62
N PHE A 86 13.78 13.67 -3.59
CA PHE A 86 15.20 13.41 -3.36
C PHE A 86 16.03 14.65 -3.67
N LYS A 87 17.25 14.69 -3.15
CA LYS A 87 18.19 15.76 -3.51
C LYS A 87 18.60 15.62 -4.98
N GLY A 88 17.98 16.41 -5.85
CA GLY A 88 18.34 16.51 -7.27
C GLY A 88 17.40 15.81 -8.24
N TYR A 89 16.40 15.07 -7.76
CA TYR A 89 15.33 14.51 -8.60
C TYR A 89 14.05 14.25 -7.80
N GLU A 90 12.95 14.13 -8.54
CA GLU A 90 11.63 13.80 -8.01
C GLU A 90 11.09 12.58 -8.74
N LEU A 91 10.49 11.64 -7.99
CA LEU A 91 9.74 10.55 -8.56
C LEU A 91 8.26 10.76 -8.25
N THR A 92 7.44 10.69 -9.30
CA THR A 92 6.00 10.95 -9.21
C THR A 92 5.22 9.74 -9.71
N PHE A 93 4.37 9.21 -8.85
CA PHE A 93 3.53 8.05 -9.11
C PHE A 93 2.06 8.48 -9.06
N ASN A 94 1.29 8.12 -10.08
CA ASN A 94 -0.15 8.18 -10.00
C ASN A 94 -0.62 6.83 -9.48
N VAL A 95 -1.24 6.82 -8.31
CA VAL A 95 -1.67 5.59 -7.62
C VAL A 95 -3.16 5.66 -7.31
N GLU A 96 -3.81 4.50 -7.35
CA GLU A 96 -5.17 4.32 -6.86
C GLU A 96 -5.08 3.51 -5.57
N ALA A 97 -5.65 4.02 -4.48
CA ALA A 97 -5.57 3.40 -3.17
C ALA A 97 -6.90 3.56 -2.43
N HIS A 98 -7.13 2.69 -1.44
CA HIS A 98 -8.28 2.76 -0.55
C HIS A 98 -7.83 3.25 0.83
N ALA A 99 -8.56 4.19 1.42
CA ALA A 99 -8.32 4.55 2.81
C ALA A 99 -8.77 3.39 3.71
N VAL A 100 -7.93 3.00 4.67
CA VAL A 100 -8.23 1.98 5.68
C VAL A 100 -8.05 2.60 7.07
N SER A 101 -8.92 2.28 8.02
CA SER A 101 -8.67 2.64 9.43
C SER A 101 -7.74 1.62 10.06
N GLU A 102 -6.69 2.12 10.73
CA GLU A 102 -6.00 1.34 11.77
C GLU A 102 -6.92 1.06 12.97
#